data_AF-A0AAN6GBU4-F1
#
_entry.id   AF-A0AAN6GBU4-F1
#
_cell.length_a   1.000
_cell.length_b   1.000
_cell.length_c   1.000
_cell.angle_alpha   90.00
_cell.angle_beta   90.00
_cell.angle_gamma   90.00
#
_symmetry.space_group_name_H-M   'P 1'
#
loop_
_entity.id
_entity.type
_entity.pdbx_description
1 polymer ?
#
loop_
_entity_poly.entity_id
_entity_poly.type
_entity_poly.pdbx_seq_one_letter_code
_entity_poly.pdbx_strand_id
1 'polypeptide(L)'
;MSSSSSSSPRGRCSPFPNVDASGPRLEHVAELIRSGKVKNVIVMAGAGISTSAGIPDFRSPETGLYANLAKYDLPYAEAIFDIDYFRERPQAFFTLSKDLYPGHFLPTRTHYFFRLLHEKRLLRRVFTQNIDTLERLAGLPADQIVEAHGSFASSRCIRCGAGVEPDWIRERILRGEVARCEVERCMRQSADGQTGGLVKPDIVFFGESLPKRFFELVGDFKEADLLIVLGTSLKVQPFASLIDRVPSSCPRLLINLELVGEIGGQDGSDDEGAGGMRGGWVSESGFDFKGWATGGRQHARDVAFLGDADEGIKKIAEICGWEDELEKMMEEHHAVLKAEHASLLRKQDAPEAQTEVQGTDPSSAETAQEVAADVGKAVKESKTGATTDADKTGEKETAKALTPPSASSAAAEETDLANKLADLTVASKSKGASG
;
A
#
# COMPACT_ATOMS: atom_id res chain seq x y z
N MET A 1 -5.37 50.79 -41.17
CA MET A 1 -5.77 49.37 -41.00
C MET A 1 -4.64 48.69 -40.25
N SER A 2 -4.75 48.66 -38.93
CA SER A 2 -3.73 48.12 -38.03
C SER A 2 -4.07 46.65 -37.77
N SER A 3 -3.21 45.75 -38.25
CA SER A 3 -3.33 44.31 -38.06
C SER A 3 -3.20 43.96 -36.59
N SER A 4 -4.30 43.52 -35.98
CA SER A 4 -4.34 42.89 -34.66
C SER A 4 -3.58 41.57 -34.72
N SER A 5 -2.42 41.51 -34.06
CA SER A 5 -1.72 40.27 -33.76
C SER A 5 -2.57 39.48 -32.76
N SER A 6 -3.11 38.35 -33.22
CA SER A 6 -3.73 37.35 -32.36
C SER A 6 -2.66 36.82 -31.41
N SER A 7 -2.79 37.13 -30.11
CA SER A 7 -2.00 36.48 -29.07
C SER A 7 -2.40 35.01 -29.01
N SER A 8 -1.53 34.12 -29.50
CA SER A 8 -1.62 32.68 -29.24
C SER A 8 -1.79 32.42 -27.74
N PRO A 9 -2.55 31.40 -27.32
CA PRO A 9 -2.60 31.01 -25.92
C PRO A 9 -1.18 30.65 -25.49
N ARG A 10 -0.73 31.19 -24.35
CA ARG A 10 0.60 30.91 -23.79
C ARG A 10 0.77 29.39 -23.73
N GLY A 11 1.64 28.83 -24.58
CA GLY A 11 1.97 27.41 -24.53
C GLY A 11 2.40 27.06 -23.12
N ARG A 12 1.71 26.12 -22.47
CA ARG A 12 2.08 25.66 -21.13
C ARG A 12 3.46 25.04 -21.25
N CYS A 13 4.45 25.69 -20.65
CA CYS A 13 5.83 25.19 -20.65
C CYS A 13 5.90 23.96 -19.76
N SER A 14 6.60 22.91 -20.20
CA SER A 14 6.87 21.75 -19.35
C SER A 14 7.60 22.19 -18.08
N PRO A 15 7.33 21.55 -16.92
CA PRO A 15 8.11 21.83 -15.72
C PRO A 15 9.55 21.29 -15.81
N PHE A 16 9.86 20.49 -16.83
CA PHE A 16 11.17 19.94 -17.08
C PHE A 16 11.97 20.79 -18.08
N PRO A 17 13.26 21.07 -17.83
CA PRO A 17 14.12 21.73 -18.81
C PRO A 17 14.46 20.78 -19.97
N ASN A 18 14.70 21.34 -21.17
CA ASN A 18 15.28 20.65 -22.33
C ASN A 18 14.53 19.40 -22.84
N VAL A 19 13.20 19.37 -22.69
CA VAL A 19 12.37 18.26 -23.18
C VAL A 19 12.26 18.30 -24.72
N ASP A 20 12.59 17.17 -25.35
CA ASP A 20 12.41 16.96 -26.79
C ASP A 20 10.96 16.54 -27.14
N ALA A 21 10.67 16.32 -28.43
CA ALA A 21 9.33 15.95 -28.90
C ALA A 21 8.82 14.59 -28.36
N SER A 22 9.69 13.72 -27.85
CA SER A 22 9.32 12.44 -27.23
C SER A 22 8.75 12.60 -25.82
N GLY A 23 8.89 13.78 -25.22
CA GLY A 23 8.39 14.10 -23.88
C GLY A 23 9.41 13.84 -22.77
N PRO A 24 9.04 14.19 -21.52
CA PRO A 24 9.91 14.00 -20.37
C PRO A 24 10.11 12.52 -20.06
N ARG A 25 11.23 12.22 -19.39
CA ARG A 25 11.69 10.87 -19.04
C ARG A 25 12.25 10.88 -17.63
N LEU A 26 12.53 9.70 -17.07
CA LEU A 26 13.06 9.54 -15.71
C LEU A 26 14.29 10.42 -15.46
N GLU A 27 15.17 10.56 -16.46
CA GLU A 27 16.38 11.36 -16.37
C GLU A 27 16.06 12.84 -16.06
N HIS A 28 15.01 13.39 -16.67
CA HIS A 28 14.59 14.78 -16.42
C HIS A 28 14.08 14.98 -14.99
N VAL A 29 13.45 13.95 -14.40
CA VAL A 29 13.02 13.99 -12.98
C VAL A 29 14.23 13.95 -12.06
N ALA A 30 15.19 13.05 -12.32
CA ALA A 30 16.41 12.95 -11.54
C ALA A 30 17.27 14.23 -11.64
N GLU A 31 17.38 14.83 -12.82
CA GLU A 31 18.02 16.14 -13.00
C GLU A 31 17.31 17.25 -12.24
N LEU A 32 15.97 17.23 -12.20
CA LEU A 32 15.19 18.19 -11.44
C LEU A 32 15.46 18.07 -9.93
N ILE A 33 15.51 16.84 -9.40
CA ILE A 33 15.92 16.56 -8.01
C ILE A 33 17.34 17.10 -7.77
N ARG A 34 18.30 16.74 -8.63
CA ARG A 34 19.71 17.17 -8.52
C ARG A 34 19.88 18.69 -8.61
N SER A 35 19.02 19.39 -9.33
CA SER A 35 19.10 20.85 -9.50
C SER A 35 18.85 21.67 -8.22
N GLY A 36 18.31 21.04 -7.17
CA GLY A 36 17.96 21.72 -5.91
C GLY A 36 16.68 22.55 -5.96
N LYS A 37 15.93 22.50 -7.07
CA LYS A 37 14.62 23.16 -7.21
C LYS A 37 13.51 22.43 -6.44
N VAL A 38 13.64 21.12 -6.27
CA VAL A 38 12.70 20.28 -5.52
C VAL A 38 13.08 20.30 -4.05
N LYS A 39 12.12 20.62 -3.17
CA LYS A 39 12.34 20.63 -1.71
C LYS A 39 11.23 19.90 -0.95
N ASN A 40 10.09 19.67 -1.57
CA ASN A 40 8.94 18.99 -1.00
C ASN A 40 8.52 17.81 -1.90
N VAL A 41 9.21 16.68 -1.74
CA VAL A 41 8.85 15.42 -2.41
C VAL A 41 7.75 14.72 -1.62
N ILE A 42 6.64 14.43 -2.28
CA ILE A 42 5.65 13.49 -1.75
C ILE A 42 5.80 12.17 -2.47
N VAL A 43 5.79 11.09 -1.69
CA VAL A 43 5.78 9.73 -2.21
C VAL A 43 4.41 9.12 -1.97
N MET A 44 3.88 8.44 -2.98
CA MET A 44 2.77 7.49 -2.85
C MET A 44 3.28 6.09 -3.18
N ALA A 45 3.16 5.16 -2.24
CA ALA A 45 3.67 3.80 -2.38
C ALA A 45 2.56 2.75 -2.20
N GLY A 46 2.66 1.65 -2.94
CA GLY A 46 1.86 0.45 -2.76
C GLY A 46 2.70 -0.82 -2.75
N ALA A 47 2.04 -1.98 -2.83
CA ALA A 47 2.67 -3.27 -2.55
C ALA A 47 3.85 -3.62 -3.49
N GLY A 48 3.89 -3.05 -4.69
CA GLY A 48 4.95 -3.27 -5.66
C GLY A 48 6.34 -2.80 -5.20
N ILE A 49 6.45 -1.98 -4.15
CA ILE A 49 7.77 -1.62 -3.58
C ILE A 49 8.32 -2.67 -2.61
N SER A 50 7.49 -3.63 -2.18
CA SER A 50 7.82 -4.65 -1.19
C SER A 50 7.98 -6.05 -1.82
N THR A 51 7.70 -6.22 -3.12
CA THR A 51 7.80 -7.51 -3.81
C THR A 51 9.23 -8.05 -3.85
N SER A 52 10.24 -7.17 -4.04
CA SER A 52 11.66 -7.57 -4.00
C SER A 52 12.14 -7.96 -2.59
N ALA A 53 11.41 -7.59 -1.53
CA ALA A 53 11.65 -8.09 -0.18
C ALA A 53 11.12 -9.53 0.03
N GLY A 54 10.37 -10.08 -0.93
CA GLY A 54 9.71 -11.38 -0.80
C GLY A 54 8.30 -11.31 -0.20
N ILE A 55 7.74 -10.11 -0.03
CA ILE A 55 6.35 -9.93 0.37
C ILE A 55 5.49 -9.97 -0.89
N PRO A 56 4.58 -10.95 -1.06
CA PRO A 56 3.70 -10.97 -2.21
C PRO A 56 2.79 -9.74 -2.17
N ASP A 57 2.47 -9.19 -3.35
CA ASP A 57 1.41 -8.21 -3.42
C ASP A 57 0.05 -8.88 -3.15
N PHE A 58 -1.03 -8.10 -3.12
CA PHE A 58 -2.35 -8.67 -2.89
C PHE A 58 -2.93 -9.34 -4.15
N ARG A 59 -2.66 -8.78 -5.34
CA ARG A 59 -3.48 -8.97 -6.55
C ARG A 59 -2.78 -9.71 -7.68
N SER A 60 -1.47 -9.93 -7.63
CA SER A 60 -0.76 -10.60 -8.72
C SER A 60 -1.32 -12.00 -8.94
N PRO A 61 -1.58 -12.39 -10.21
CA PRO A 61 -1.97 -13.76 -10.53
C PRO A 61 -0.91 -14.74 -9.99
N GLU A 62 -1.37 -15.85 -9.40
CA GLU A 62 -0.56 -16.97 -8.89
C GLU A 62 0.33 -16.67 -7.65
N THR A 63 0.97 -15.50 -7.58
CA THR A 63 1.90 -15.15 -6.49
C THR A 63 1.29 -14.24 -5.44
N GLY A 64 0.21 -13.53 -5.77
CA GLY A 64 -0.46 -12.61 -4.86
C GLY A 64 -1.09 -13.33 -3.67
N LEU A 65 -1.25 -12.63 -2.56
CA LEU A 65 -1.82 -13.16 -1.33
C LEU A 65 -3.18 -13.86 -1.59
N TYR A 66 -4.05 -13.23 -2.39
CA TYR A 66 -5.37 -13.73 -2.72
C TYR A 66 -5.38 -15.06 -3.49
N ALA A 67 -4.34 -15.35 -4.30
CA ALA A 67 -4.22 -16.63 -5.00
C ALA A 67 -4.01 -17.81 -4.02
N ASN A 68 -3.49 -17.53 -2.82
CA ASN A 68 -3.11 -18.53 -1.82
C ASN A 68 -4.13 -18.68 -0.68
N LEU A 69 -5.31 -18.04 -0.78
CA LEU A 69 -6.33 -18.06 0.28
C LEU A 69 -7.39 -19.15 0.14
N ALA A 70 -7.30 -20.03 -0.86
CA ALA A 70 -8.27 -21.11 -1.08
C ALA A 70 -8.48 -22.01 0.15
N LYS A 71 -7.46 -22.13 1.02
CA LYS A 71 -7.51 -22.90 2.29
C LYS A 71 -8.47 -22.33 3.34
N TYR A 72 -8.98 -21.10 3.19
CA TYR A 72 -9.79 -20.42 4.21
C TYR A 72 -11.30 -20.43 3.94
N ASP A 73 -11.77 -21.10 2.88
CA ASP A 73 -13.19 -21.19 2.50
C ASP A 73 -13.90 -19.81 2.52
N LEU A 74 -13.26 -18.84 1.85
CA LEU A 74 -13.74 -17.46 1.81
C LEU A 74 -14.83 -17.31 0.73
N PRO A 75 -15.85 -16.47 0.97
CA PRO A 75 -16.87 -16.18 -0.05
C PRO A 75 -16.28 -15.45 -1.27
N TYR A 76 -15.21 -14.68 -1.05
CA TYR A 76 -14.37 -14.00 -2.05
C TYR A 76 -13.03 -13.67 -1.38
N ALA A 77 -11.96 -13.44 -2.16
CA ALA A 77 -10.60 -13.36 -1.62
C ALA A 77 -10.39 -12.19 -0.65
N GLU A 78 -11.02 -11.05 -0.90
CA GLU A 78 -10.94 -9.84 -0.08
C GLU A 78 -11.67 -9.97 1.26
N ALA A 79 -12.55 -10.97 1.43
CA ALA A 79 -13.39 -11.12 2.62
C ALA A 79 -12.56 -11.23 3.92
N ILE A 80 -11.36 -11.78 3.86
CA ILE A 80 -10.49 -11.89 5.04
C ILE A 80 -10.06 -10.54 5.64
N PHE A 81 -10.14 -9.48 4.85
CA PHE A 81 -9.88 -8.09 5.24
C PHE A 81 -11.15 -7.24 5.26
N ASP A 82 -12.33 -7.84 5.31
CA ASP A 82 -13.62 -7.17 5.47
C ASP A 82 -14.00 -7.13 6.96
N ILE A 83 -14.41 -5.96 7.47
CA ILE A 83 -14.66 -5.79 8.91
C ILE A 83 -15.88 -6.57 9.39
N ASP A 84 -16.89 -6.77 8.55
CA ASP A 84 -18.08 -7.53 8.92
C ASP A 84 -17.78 -9.02 8.87
N TYR A 85 -17.05 -9.48 7.85
CA TYR A 85 -16.55 -10.86 7.83
C TYR A 85 -15.64 -11.15 9.04
N PHE A 86 -14.77 -10.22 9.44
CA PHE A 86 -13.94 -10.36 10.63
C PHE A 86 -14.75 -10.46 11.93
N ARG A 87 -15.86 -9.72 12.05
CA ARG A 87 -16.75 -9.83 13.21
C ARG A 87 -17.40 -11.21 13.31
N GLU A 88 -17.76 -11.80 12.18
CA GLU A 88 -18.42 -13.10 12.11
C GLU A 88 -17.44 -14.28 12.20
N ARG A 89 -16.30 -14.20 11.49
CA ARG A 89 -15.31 -15.28 11.34
C ARG A 89 -13.87 -14.78 11.57
N PRO A 90 -13.53 -14.29 12.78
CA PRO A 90 -12.21 -13.71 13.06
C PRO A 90 -11.06 -14.73 12.93
N GLN A 91 -11.35 -16.03 13.11
CA GLN A 91 -10.35 -17.09 13.09
C GLN A 91 -9.53 -17.13 11.79
N ALA A 92 -10.16 -16.91 10.63
CA ALA A 92 -9.48 -16.92 9.34
C ALA A 92 -8.36 -15.86 9.28
N PHE A 93 -8.66 -14.64 9.75
CA PHE A 93 -7.68 -13.56 9.81
C PHE A 93 -6.53 -13.87 10.78
N PHE A 94 -6.80 -14.43 11.96
CA PHE A 94 -5.75 -14.78 12.92
C PHE A 94 -4.86 -15.93 12.43
N THR A 95 -5.45 -16.92 11.74
CA THR A 95 -4.68 -17.99 11.10
C THR A 95 -3.80 -17.45 9.97
N LEU A 96 -4.28 -16.49 9.18
CA LEU A 96 -3.45 -15.82 8.16
C LEU A 96 -2.38 -14.92 8.78
N SER A 97 -2.72 -14.18 9.83
CA SER A 97 -1.81 -13.22 10.49
C SER A 97 -0.59 -13.90 11.09
N LYS A 98 -0.70 -15.17 11.47
CA LYS A 98 0.44 -15.99 11.87
C LYS A 98 1.49 -16.13 10.75
N ASP A 99 1.03 -16.37 9.52
CA ASP A 99 1.90 -16.52 8.34
C ASP A 99 2.47 -15.17 7.89
N LEU A 100 1.80 -14.06 8.19
CA LEU A 100 2.16 -12.69 7.78
C LEU A 100 2.91 -11.87 8.85
N TYR A 101 3.18 -12.44 10.03
CA TYR A 101 3.68 -11.66 11.16
C TYR A 101 5.05 -10.98 10.83
N PRO A 102 5.23 -9.67 11.12
CA PRO A 102 6.46 -8.94 10.80
C PRO A 102 7.72 -9.54 11.44
N GLY A 103 8.85 -9.48 10.71
CA GLY A 103 10.18 -9.85 11.22
C GLY A 103 11.06 -10.65 10.26
N HIS A 104 10.49 -11.18 9.17
CA HIS A 104 11.22 -12.01 8.20
C HIS A 104 11.74 -11.24 6.98
N PHE A 105 11.25 -10.03 6.77
CA PHE A 105 11.50 -9.27 5.55
C PHE A 105 12.39 -8.07 5.82
N LEU A 106 13.30 -7.78 4.89
CA LEU A 106 14.18 -6.63 4.96
C LEU A 106 13.64 -5.52 4.04
N PRO A 107 13.77 -4.24 4.42
CA PRO A 107 13.35 -3.15 3.55
C PRO A 107 14.12 -3.15 2.24
N THR A 108 13.45 -2.82 1.15
CA THR A 108 14.02 -2.75 -0.20
C THR A 108 14.81 -1.46 -0.43
N ARG A 109 15.55 -1.38 -1.54
CA ARG A 109 16.26 -0.17 -1.95
C ARG A 109 15.34 1.03 -2.03
N THR A 110 14.11 0.83 -2.51
CA THR A 110 13.07 1.87 -2.58
C THR A 110 12.75 2.44 -1.19
N HIS A 111 12.67 1.61 -0.14
CA HIS A 111 12.43 2.09 1.23
C HIS A 111 13.61 2.92 1.75
N TYR A 112 14.85 2.49 1.50
CA TYR A 112 16.04 3.25 1.86
C TYR A 112 16.16 4.57 1.08
N PHE A 113 15.65 4.63 -0.15
CA PHE A 113 15.59 5.88 -0.89
C PHE A 113 14.66 6.90 -0.23
N PHE A 114 13.56 6.48 0.41
CA PHE A 114 12.72 7.41 1.19
C PHE A 114 13.48 7.97 2.38
N ARG A 115 14.22 7.12 3.10
CA ARG A 115 15.12 7.55 4.18
C ARG A 115 16.19 8.51 3.66
N LEU A 116 16.78 8.23 2.50
CA LEU A 116 17.78 9.09 1.88
C LEU A 116 17.20 10.46 1.50
N LEU A 117 15.99 10.51 0.92
CA LEU A 117 15.29 11.77 0.67
C LEU A 117 15.05 12.55 1.96
N HIS A 118 14.72 11.85 3.06
CA HIS A 118 14.55 12.48 4.38
C HIS A 118 15.86 13.04 4.92
N GLU A 119 16.95 12.26 4.92
CA GLU A 119 18.28 12.70 5.40
C GLU A 119 18.81 13.89 4.58
N LYS A 120 18.47 13.94 3.29
CA LYS A 120 18.77 15.07 2.39
C LYS A 120 17.79 16.24 2.50
N ARG A 121 16.78 16.16 3.38
CA ARG A 121 15.75 17.19 3.62
C ARG A 121 14.92 17.55 2.39
N LEU A 122 14.65 16.56 1.54
CA LEU A 122 13.83 16.67 0.34
C LEU A 122 12.45 16.06 0.52
N LEU A 123 12.32 15.06 1.41
CA LEU A 123 11.06 14.38 1.67
C LEU A 123 10.11 15.27 2.49
N ARG A 124 8.88 15.43 2.00
CA ARG A 124 7.77 16.01 2.76
C ARG A 124 6.95 14.93 3.46
N ARG A 125 6.57 13.87 2.74
CA ARG A 125 5.77 12.77 3.28
C ARG A 125 5.83 11.52 2.39
N VAL A 126 5.73 10.35 3.02
CA VAL A 126 5.38 9.09 2.35
C VAL A 126 3.94 8.73 2.73
N PHE A 127 3.07 8.63 1.74
CA PHE A 127 1.76 8.01 1.84
C PHE A 127 1.89 6.58 1.33
N THR A 128 1.69 5.60 2.21
CA THR A 128 1.82 4.18 1.86
C THR A 128 0.49 3.46 2.02
N GLN A 129 0.16 2.58 1.07
CA GLN A 129 -0.94 1.62 1.17
C GLN A 129 -0.50 0.33 1.89
N ASN A 130 0.80 0.17 2.12
CA ASN A 130 1.38 -1.03 2.69
C ASN A 130 1.16 -1.06 4.20
N ILE A 131 1.06 -2.28 4.70
CA ILE A 131 0.85 -2.58 6.12
C ILE A 131 2.08 -3.28 6.74
N ASP A 132 3.09 -3.58 5.92
CA ASP A 132 4.28 -4.38 6.25
C ASP A 132 5.30 -3.69 7.17
N THR A 133 5.16 -2.38 7.37
CA THR A 133 6.01 -1.52 8.20
C THR A 133 7.46 -1.36 7.72
N LEU A 134 7.78 -1.74 6.47
CA LEU A 134 9.15 -1.68 5.95
C LEU A 134 9.69 -0.24 5.85
N GLU A 135 8.84 0.77 5.73
CA GLU A 135 9.25 2.18 5.77
C GLU A 135 9.84 2.54 7.14
N ARG A 136 9.17 2.09 8.22
CA ARG A 136 9.66 2.28 9.60
C ARG A 136 10.93 1.48 9.83
N LEU A 137 10.95 0.24 9.36
CA LEU A 137 12.09 -0.66 9.49
C LEU A 137 13.32 -0.17 8.70
N ALA A 138 13.14 0.61 7.62
CA ALA A 138 14.24 1.27 6.93
C ALA A 138 14.86 2.43 7.74
N GLY A 139 14.18 2.87 8.82
CA GLY A 139 14.59 3.97 9.69
C GLY A 139 13.93 5.31 9.36
N LEU A 140 12.86 5.31 8.55
CA LEU A 140 12.13 6.54 8.26
C LEU A 140 11.31 6.97 9.50
N PRO A 141 11.41 8.23 9.96
CA PRO A 141 10.69 8.67 11.15
C PRO A 141 9.16 8.57 11.00
N ALA A 142 8.47 8.20 12.08
CA ALA A 142 7.03 7.99 12.08
C ALA A 142 6.23 9.22 11.63
N ASP A 143 6.73 10.43 11.92
CA ASP A 143 6.10 11.67 11.50
C ASP A 143 6.20 11.87 9.98
N GLN A 144 7.12 11.23 9.27
CA GLN A 144 7.23 11.30 7.81
C GLN A 144 6.27 10.34 7.09
N ILE A 145 5.66 9.41 7.82
CA ILE A 145 4.86 8.32 7.24
C ILE A 145 3.36 8.59 7.48
N VAL A 146 2.57 8.29 6.46
CA VAL A 146 1.12 8.16 6.50
C VAL A 146 0.77 6.77 5.99
N GLU A 147 0.55 5.85 6.92
CA GLU A 147 0.03 4.51 6.67
C GLU A 147 -1.47 4.63 6.35
N ALA A 148 -1.81 4.80 5.07
CA ALA A 148 -3.19 5.07 4.63
C ALA A 148 -4.13 3.91 4.98
N HIS A 149 -3.63 2.68 4.90
CA HIS A 149 -4.37 1.48 5.29
C HIS A 149 -3.95 0.96 6.67
N GLY A 150 -3.35 1.83 7.50
CA GLY A 150 -2.86 1.42 8.82
C GLY A 150 -1.67 0.46 8.75
N SER A 151 -1.33 -0.21 9.86
CA SER A 151 -0.22 -1.17 9.89
C SER A 151 -0.27 -2.13 11.08
N PHE A 152 0.62 -3.12 11.07
CA PHE A 152 0.82 -4.03 12.20
C PHE A 152 1.57 -3.42 13.40
N ALA A 153 1.93 -2.12 13.35
CA ALA A 153 2.75 -1.48 14.40
C ALA A 153 2.05 -1.40 15.77
N SER A 154 0.72 -1.38 15.79
CA SER A 154 -0.10 -1.39 17.01
C SER A 154 -1.40 -2.16 16.79
N SER A 155 -2.11 -2.48 17.87
CA SER A 155 -3.38 -3.22 17.82
C SER A 155 -4.40 -2.61 18.77
N ARG A 156 -5.68 -2.63 18.40
CA ARG A 156 -6.78 -2.06 19.20
C ARG A 156 -8.02 -2.93 19.19
N CYS A 157 -8.81 -2.79 20.24
CA CYS A 157 -10.15 -3.34 20.33
C CYS A 157 -11.11 -2.62 19.36
N ILE A 158 -11.79 -3.36 18.48
CA ILE A 158 -12.75 -2.78 17.53
C ILE A 158 -14.03 -2.25 18.19
N ARG A 159 -14.30 -2.64 19.45
CA ARG A 159 -15.47 -2.20 20.20
C ARG A 159 -15.20 -0.88 20.93
N CYS A 160 -14.04 -0.73 21.56
CA CYS A 160 -13.79 0.36 22.49
C CYS A 160 -12.54 1.19 22.20
N GLY A 161 -11.81 0.86 21.13
CA GLY A 161 -10.63 1.59 20.67
C GLY A 161 -9.41 1.50 21.59
N ALA A 162 -9.46 0.73 22.68
CA ALA A 162 -8.32 0.58 23.58
C ALA A 162 -7.18 -0.15 22.87
N GLY A 163 -5.97 0.42 22.95
CA GLY A 163 -4.74 -0.24 22.54
C GLY A 163 -4.41 -1.42 23.44
N VAL A 164 -3.68 -2.38 22.89
CA VAL A 164 -3.13 -3.51 23.62
C VAL A 164 -1.61 -3.54 23.52
N GLU A 165 -0.96 -4.18 24.49
CA GLU A 165 0.50 -4.33 24.49
C GLU A 165 0.97 -5.18 23.29
N PRO A 166 2.07 -4.81 22.61
CA PRO A 166 2.56 -5.53 21.43
C PRO A 166 2.86 -7.02 21.69
N ASP A 167 3.48 -7.35 22.82
CA ASP A 167 3.82 -8.75 23.15
C ASP A 167 2.57 -9.59 23.44
N TRP A 168 1.55 -8.98 24.05
CA TRP A 168 0.27 -9.64 24.37
C TRP A 168 -0.49 -10.07 23.11
N ILE A 169 -0.51 -9.21 22.08
CA ILE A 169 -1.18 -9.53 20.81
C ILE A 169 -0.32 -10.48 19.96
N ARG A 170 1.01 -10.31 19.99
CA ARG A 170 1.97 -11.19 19.30
C ARG A 170 1.77 -12.64 19.71
N GLU A 171 1.78 -12.92 21.02
CA GLU A 171 1.63 -14.27 21.56
C GLU A 171 0.36 -14.96 21.04
N ARG A 172 -0.77 -14.25 21.03
CA ARG A 172 -2.06 -14.76 20.55
C ARG A 172 -2.06 -15.00 19.05
N ILE A 173 -1.52 -14.08 18.24
CA ILE A 173 -1.42 -14.26 16.79
C ILE A 173 -0.55 -15.49 16.46
N LEU A 174 0.59 -15.66 17.15
CA LEU A 174 1.48 -16.80 16.91
C LEU A 174 0.84 -18.15 17.30
N ARG A 175 -0.04 -18.16 18.31
CA ARG A 175 -0.87 -19.32 18.66
C ARG A 175 -2.08 -19.51 17.74
N GLY A 176 -2.39 -18.55 16.88
CA GLY A 176 -3.60 -18.54 16.07
C GLY A 176 -4.88 -18.33 16.90
N GLU A 177 -4.76 -17.73 18.08
CA GLU A 177 -5.87 -17.48 18.99
C GLU A 177 -6.54 -16.14 18.69
N VAL A 178 -7.87 -16.11 18.69
CA VAL A 178 -8.64 -14.87 18.53
C VAL A 178 -8.44 -13.98 19.74
N ALA A 179 -7.81 -12.83 19.53
CA ALA A 179 -7.56 -11.87 20.58
C ALA A 179 -8.85 -11.11 20.97
N ARG A 180 -9.14 -11.06 22.27
CA ARG A 180 -10.30 -10.36 22.83
C ARG A 180 -9.88 -9.40 23.93
N CYS A 181 -10.52 -8.24 23.94
CA CYS A 181 -10.20 -7.12 24.80
C CYS A 181 -10.62 -7.40 26.25
N GLU A 182 -9.67 -7.19 27.17
CA GLU A 182 -9.82 -7.44 28.62
C GLU A 182 -10.29 -6.19 29.39
N VAL A 183 -10.52 -5.06 28.70
CA VAL A 183 -11.01 -3.82 29.33
C VAL A 183 -12.44 -4.02 29.86
N GLU A 184 -12.71 -3.59 31.09
CA GLU A 184 -13.98 -3.79 31.81
C GLU A 184 -15.24 -3.48 30.97
N ARG A 185 -15.26 -2.33 30.26
CA ARG A 185 -16.39 -1.94 29.39
C ARG A 185 -16.64 -2.88 28.20
N CYS A 186 -15.68 -3.75 27.88
CA CYS A 186 -15.78 -4.79 26.86
C CYS A 186 -16.18 -6.17 27.42
N MET A 187 -16.16 -6.36 28.74
CA MET A 187 -16.39 -7.65 29.39
C MET A 187 -17.87 -8.08 29.41
N ARG A 188 -18.76 -7.30 28.80
CA ARG A 188 -20.13 -7.74 28.55
C ARG A 188 -20.14 -8.83 27.48
N GLN A 189 -20.79 -9.95 27.81
CA GLN A 189 -20.98 -11.09 26.91
C GLN A 189 -21.78 -10.66 25.66
N SER A 190 -21.31 -11.04 24.47
CA SER A 190 -22.02 -10.83 23.20
C SER A 190 -23.06 -11.93 22.96
N ALA A 191 -23.90 -11.73 21.93
CA ALA A 191 -25.01 -12.63 21.60
C ALA A 191 -24.58 -14.07 21.26
N ASP A 192 -23.33 -14.24 20.83
CA ASP A 192 -22.65 -15.51 20.53
C ASP A 192 -22.00 -16.16 21.76
N GLY A 193 -22.24 -15.62 22.97
CA GLY A 193 -21.72 -16.16 24.22
C GLY A 193 -20.25 -15.81 24.52
N GLN A 194 -19.61 -14.98 23.70
CA GLN A 194 -18.20 -14.59 23.87
C GLN A 194 -18.04 -13.34 24.76
N THR A 195 -16.91 -13.22 25.45
CA THR A 195 -16.62 -12.07 26.34
C THR A 195 -15.44 -11.27 25.80
N GLY A 196 -15.52 -9.94 25.86
CA GLY A 196 -14.50 -9.06 25.28
C GLY A 196 -14.76 -8.73 23.81
N GLY A 197 -14.42 -7.49 23.41
CA GLY A 197 -14.47 -7.08 22.01
C GLY A 197 -13.28 -7.65 21.23
N LEU A 198 -13.45 -7.97 19.95
CA LEU A 198 -12.34 -8.44 19.12
C LEU A 198 -11.23 -7.38 19.06
N VAL A 199 -9.98 -7.83 19.16
CA VAL A 199 -8.79 -7.01 18.97
C VAL A 199 -8.22 -7.33 17.61
N LYS A 200 -7.78 -6.32 16.86
CA LYS A 200 -7.04 -6.51 15.62
C LYS A 200 -5.88 -5.52 15.53
N PRO A 201 -4.86 -5.79 14.71
CA PRO A 201 -3.88 -4.79 14.31
C PRO A 201 -4.57 -3.54 13.76
N ASP A 202 -3.91 -2.39 13.90
CA ASP A 202 -4.38 -1.09 13.40
C ASP A 202 -4.26 -0.98 11.88
N ILE A 203 -4.66 -2.03 11.17
CA ILE A 203 -4.84 -2.11 9.72
C ILE A 203 -6.29 -1.75 9.41
N VAL A 204 -6.51 -1.00 8.35
CA VAL A 204 -7.83 -0.62 7.85
C VAL A 204 -8.39 -1.78 7.04
N PHE A 205 -9.50 -2.34 7.50
CA PHE A 205 -10.26 -3.35 6.77
C PHE A 205 -11.24 -2.65 5.81
N PHE A 206 -11.70 -3.36 4.78
CA PHE A 206 -12.83 -2.92 3.97
C PHE A 206 -14.04 -2.67 4.88
N GLY A 207 -14.72 -1.54 4.66
CA GLY A 207 -15.80 -1.04 5.52
C GLY A 207 -15.34 -0.18 6.69
N GLU A 208 -14.02 -0.01 6.93
CA GLU A 208 -13.50 0.92 7.93
C GLU A 208 -13.05 2.26 7.33
N SER A 209 -13.15 3.32 8.13
CA SER A 209 -12.60 4.63 7.78
C SER A 209 -11.07 4.62 7.82
N LEU A 210 -10.43 5.29 6.86
CA LEU A 210 -8.98 5.53 6.90
C LEU A 210 -8.57 6.31 8.17
N PRO A 211 -7.30 6.22 8.60
CA PRO A 211 -6.84 6.87 9.83
C PRO A 211 -6.99 8.39 9.73
N LYS A 212 -7.34 9.05 10.83
CA LYS A 212 -7.49 10.52 10.91
C LYS A 212 -6.29 11.27 10.31
N ARG A 213 -5.08 10.76 10.59
CA ARG A 213 -3.80 11.28 10.09
C ARG A 213 -3.74 11.38 8.57
N PHE A 214 -4.37 10.45 7.85
CA PHE A 214 -4.48 10.51 6.39
C PHE A 214 -5.16 11.82 5.98
N PHE A 215 -6.36 12.07 6.49
CA PHE A 215 -7.14 13.27 6.14
C PHE A 215 -6.49 14.57 6.62
N GLU A 216 -5.83 14.55 7.79
CA GLU A 216 -5.10 15.70 8.33
C GLU A 216 -3.92 16.12 7.45
N LEU A 217 -3.24 15.16 6.82
CA LEU A 217 -2.01 15.40 6.06
C LEU A 217 -2.19 15.44 4.55
N VAL A 218 -3.37 15.11 4.03
CA VAL A 218 -3.68 15.30 2.59
C VAL A 218 -3.46 16.74 2.12
N GLY A 219 -3.49 17.72 3.04
CA GLY A 219 -3.10 19.10 2.74
C GLY A 219 -1.67 19.28 2.20
N ASP A 220 -0.74 18.38 2.56
CA ASP A 220 0.67 18.43 2.14
C ASP A 220 0.80 18.41 0.61
N PHE A 221 -0.11 17.73 -0.11
CA PHE A 221 -0.10 17.63 -1.58
C PHE A 221 -0.09 19.01 -2.26
N LYS A 222 -0.68 20.03 -1.65
CA LYS A 222 -0.74 21.38 -2.21
C LYS A 222 0.62 22.08 -2.24
N GLU A 223 1.57 21.63 -1.43
CA GLU A 223 2.92 22.19 -1.30
C GLU A 223 3.96 21.34 -2.06
N ALA A 224 3.54 20.28 -2.76
CA ALA A 224 4.46 19.35 -3.40
C ALA A 224 5.19 19.99 -4.60
N ASP A 225 6.52 19.86 -4.61
CA ASP A 225 7.37 20.23 -5.75
C ASP A 225 7.56 19.07 -6.73
N LEU A 226 7.36 17.84 -6.25
CA LEU A 226 7.45 16.59 -7.01
C LEU A 226 6.59 15.52 -6.33
N LEU A 227 5.78 14.82 -7.12
CA LEU A 227 5.10 13.59 -6.70
C LEU A 227 5.81 12.38 -7.31
N ILE A 228 6.15 11.39 -6.49
CA ILE A 228 6.65 10.09 -6.94
C ILE A 228 5.65 9.02 -6.52
N VAL A 229 5.12 8.28 -7.49
CA VAL A 229 4.16 7.19 -7.30
C VAL A 229 4.84 5.87 -7.67
N LEU A 230 4.87 4.93 -6.73
CA LEU A 230 5.67 3.70 -6.81
C LEU A 230 4.82 2.46 -6.52
N GLY A 231 4.89 1.46 -7.40
CA GLY A 231 4.43 0.10 -7.10
C GLY A 231 2.96 0.01 -6.66
N THR A 232 2.05 0.78 -7.26
CA THR A 232 0.62 0.76 -6.91
C THR A 232 -0.25 0.67 -8.15
N SER A 233 -1.35 -0.07 -8.04
CA SER A 233 -2.39 -0.14 -9.07
C SER A 233 -3.28 1.10 -9.17
N LEU A 234 -3.24 1.98 -8.15
CA LEU A 234 -4.16 3.14 -8.01
C LEU A 234 -5.65 2.82 -8.17
N LYS A 235 -6.09 1.62 -7.76
CA LYS A 235 -7.52 1.21 -7.82
C LYS A 235 -8.33 1.51 -6.56
N VAL A 236 -7.67 1.78 -5.43
CA VAL A 236 -8.32 1.90 -4.12
C VAL A 236 -8.51 3.37 -3.75
N GLN A 237 -9.76 3.80 -3.62
CA GLN A 237 -10.12 5.13 -3.13
C GLN A 237 -10.15 5.17 -1.59
N PRO A 238 -9.90 6.34 -0.97
CA PRO A 238 -9.60 7.65 -1.57
C PRO A 238 -8.13 7.84 -1.98
N PHE A 239 -7.26 6.84 -1.78
CA PHE A 239 -5.82 6.94 -2.01
C PHE A 239 -5.48 7.26 -3.47
N ALA A 240 -6.14 6.60 -4.43
CA ALA A 240 -5.92 6.80 -5.85
C ALA A 240 -6.10 8.27 -6.28
N SER A 241 -7.13 8.95 -5.76
CA SER A 241 -7.42 10.35 -6.09
C SER A 241 -6.37 11.36 -5.62
N LEU A 242 -5.41 10.97 -4.78
CA LEU A 242 -4.40 11.89 -4.26
C LEU A 242 -3.44 12.42 -5.34
N ILE A 243 -3.27 11.68 -6.44
CA ILE A 243 -2.40 12.08 -7.55
C ILE A 243 -2.82 13.42 -8.18
N ASP A 244 -4.08 13.82 -8.02
CA ASP A 244 -4.64 15.06 -8.57
C ASP A 244 -4.68 16.20 -7.54
N ARG A 245 -4.25 15.96 -6.30
CA ARG A 245 -4.23 16.98 -5.24
C ARG A 245 -2.97 17.86 -5.24
N VAL A 246 -2.01 17.55 -6.10
CA VAL A 246 -0.81 18.37 -6.31
C VAL A 246 -1.09 19.57 -7.24
N PRO A 247 -0.30 20.66 -7.16
CA PRO A 247 -0.42 21.79 -8.09
C PRO A 247 -0.37 21.35 -9.56
N SER A 248 -1.06 22.09 -10.44
CA SER A 248 -1.11 21.77 -11.88
C SER A 248 0.25 21.80 -12.58
N SER A 249 1.24 22.48 -11.99
CA SER A 249 2.62 22.56 -12.46
C SER A 249 3.56 21.53 -11.83
N CYS A 250 3.11 20.79 -10.82
CA CYS A 250 3.93 19.84 -10.08
C CYS A 250 4.24 18.61 -10.97
N PRO A 251 5.50 18.31 -11.30
CA PRO A 251 5.88 17.07 -11.95
C PRO A 251 5.38 15.85 -11.18
N ARG A 252 4.92 14.82 -11.91
CA ARG A 252 4.55 13.54 -11.31
C ARG A 252 5.29 12.41 -12.03
N LEU A 253 5.94 11.55 -11.25
CA LEU A 253 6.65 10.38 -11.74
C LEU A 253 5.91 9.13 -11.29
N LEU A 254 5.56 8.26 -12.23
CA LEU A 254 5.14 6.88 -11.99
C LEU A 254 6.33 5.95 -12.24
N ILE A 255 6.70 5.14 -11.25
CA ILE A 255 7.59 4.00 -11.40
C ILE A 255 6.76 2.75 -11.06
N ASN A 256 6.42 1.96 -12.07
CA ASN A 256 5.54 0.81 -11.91
C ASN A 256 5.74 -0.19 -13.04
N LEU A 257 5.29 -1.43 -12.90
CA LEU A 257 5.38 -2.42 -13.98
C LEU A 257 4.45 -2.09 -15.16
N GLU A 258 3.34 -1.41 -14.88
CA GLU A 258 2.27 -1.09 -15.82
C GLU A 258 1.79 0.35 -15.63
N LEU A 259 1.22 0.93 -16.70
CA LEU A 259 0.58 2.25 -16.62
C LEU A 259 -0.72 2.15 -15.81
N VAL A 260 -0.93 3.12 -14.93
CA VAL A 260 -2.07 3.16 -14.00
C VAL A 260 -2.55 4.59 -13.82
N GLY A 261 -3.84 4.74 -13.50
CA GLY A 261 -4.45 6.04 -13.20
C GLY A 261 -4.38 7.05 -14.35
N GLU A 262 -4.40 6.60 -15.60
CA GLU A 262 -4.38 7.49 -16.78
C GLU A 262 -5.70 8.23 -16.95
N ILE A 263 -5.62 9.43 -17.54
CA ILE A 263 -6.79 10.20 -17.98
C ILE A 263 -7.64 9.36 -18.95
N GLY A 264 -8.95 9.28 -18.67
CA GLY A 264 -9.93 8.72 -19.60
C GLY A 264 -10.02 7.20 -19.64
N GLY A 265 -9.47 6.52 -18.63
CA GLY A 265 -9.74 5.12 -18.30
C GLY A 265 -9.46 4.10 -19.41
N GLN A 266 -8.33 3.40 -19.31
CA GLN A 266 -8.17 2.07 -19.93
C GLN A 266 -8.09 0.98 -18.86
N ASP A 267 -8.59 1.27 -17.66
CA ASP A 267 -8.86 0.30 -16.61
C ASP A 267 -10.26 -0.26 -16.84
N GLY A 268 -10.35 -1.51 -17.32
CA GLY A 268 -11.59 -2.21 -17.66
C GLY A 268 -12.56 -2.47 -16.49
N SER A 269 -12.90 -1.45 -15.71
CA SER A 269 -14.14 -1.38 -14.97
C SER A 269 -15.19 -0.75 -15.88
N ASP A 270 -16.16 -1.55 -16.29
CA ASP A 270 -17.39 -1.12 -16.97
C ASP A 270 -18.30 -0.31 -16.02
N ASP A 271 -17.73 0.59 -15.22
CA ASP A 271 -18.51 1.56 -14.45
C ASP A 271 -18.82 2.74 -15.38
N GLU A 272 -20.03 2.75 -15.93
CA GLU A 272 -20.59 3.82 -16.78
C GLU A 272 -20.77 5.17 -16.03
N GLY A 273 -19.88 5.52 -15.11
CA GLY A 273 -20.01 6.67 -14.21
C GLY A 273 -18.85 7.67 -14.22
N ALA A 274 -17.60 7.25 -14.47
CA ALA A 274 -16.45 8.14 -14.28
C ALA A 274 -15.30 7.85 -15.25
N GLY A 275 -15.40 8.33 -16.50
CA GLY A 275 -14.22 8.37 -17.39
C GLY A 275 -14.44 8.04 -18.86
N GLY A 276 -15.67 8.05 -19.38
CA GLY A 276 -15.91 7.95 -20.82
C GLY A 276 -16.01 9.32 -21.49
N MET A 277 -15.43 9.45 -22.70
CA MET A 277 -15.54 10.61 -23.59
C MET A 277 -17.01 11.04 -23.80
N ARG A 278 -17.54 11.90 -22.93
CA ARG A 278 -18.89 12.46 -23.04
C ARG A 278 -18.79 13.86 -23.67
N GLY A 279 -18.96 13.93 -24.98
CA GLY A 279 -19.13 15.20 -25.69
C GLY A 279 -17.88 16.03 -25.95
N GLY A 280 -16.71 15.41 -26.17
CA GLY A 280 -15.49 16.12 -26.60
C GLY A 280 -14.68 16.78 -25.47
N TRP A 281 -14.96 16.44 -24.22
CA TRP A 281 -14.20 16.89 -23.04
C TRP A 281 -13.44 15.70 -22.45
N VAL A 282 -12.12 15.82 -22.39
CA VAL A 282 -11.22 14.87 -21.74
C VAL A 282 -11.24 15.17 -20.23
N SER A 283 -11.39 14.14 -19.38
CA SER A 283 -11.24 14.30 -17.92
C SER A 283 -9.87 14.90 -17.61
N GLU A 284 -9.78 15.96 -16.80
CA GLU A 284 -8.48 16.51 -16.36
C GLU A 284 -7.88 15.74 -15.17
N SER A 285 -8.54 14.69 -14.69
CA SER A 285 -8.13 13.87 -13.55
C SER A 285 -7.41 12.60 -14.01
N GLY A 286 -6.27 12.29 -13.38
CA GLY A 286 -5.38 11.20 -13.76
C GLY A 286 -4.06 11.67 -14.39
N PHE A 287 -3.20 10.71 -14.70
CA PHE A 287 -1.94 10.92 -15.42
C PHE A 287 -2.14 11.17 -16.91
N ASP A 288 -1.39 12.11 -17.47
CA ASP A 288 -1.33 12.45 -18.89
C ASP A 288 0.06 12.17 -19.49
N PHE A 289 0.45 10.90 -19.59
CA PHE A 289 1.74 10.51 -20.16
C PHE A 289 1.85 10.78 -21.67
N LYS A 290 0.72 11.08 -22.33
CA LYS A 290 0.65 11.38 -23.78
C LYS A 290 0.60 12.89 -24.07
N GLY A 291 0.37 13.72 -23.06
CA GLY A 291 0.25 15.17 -23.21
C GLY A 291 -1.03 15.60 -23.92
N TRP A 292 -2.12 14.83 -23.81
CA TRP A 292 -3.41 15.16 -24.42
C TRP A 292 -4.01 16.44 -23.84
N ALA A 293 -3.91 16.64 -22.52
CA ALA A 293 -4.40 17.83 -21.83
C ALA A 293 -3.42 19.02 -21.95
N THR A 294 -2.12 18.73 -22.16
CA THR A 294 -1.07 19.76 -22.25
C THR A 294 -0.77 20.22 -23.67
N GLY A 295 -1.36 19.58 -24.70
CA GLY A 295 -1.16 19.95 -26.10
C GLY A 295 0.15 19.40 -26.69
N GLY A 296 0.61 18.25 -26.20
CA GLY A 296 1.76 17.51 -26.71
C GLY A 296 2.65 16.94 -25.60
N ARG A 297 3.31 15.81 -25.89
CA ARG A 297 4.21 15.10 -24.95
C ARG A 297 5.32 16.00 -24.40
N GLN A 298 5.83 16.91 -25.21
CA GLN A 298 6.87 17.86 -24.82
C GLN A 298 6.44 18.87 -23.75
N HIS A 299 5.13 19.04 -23.53
CA HIS A 299 4.55 19.90 -22.50
C HIS A 299 4.03 19.10 -21.30
N ALA A 300 4.17 17.77 -21.31
CA ALA A 300 3.72 16.92 -20.23
C ALA A 300 4.50 17.17 -18.94
N ARG A 301 3.81 17.00 -17.81
CA ARG A 301 4.35 17.00 -16.44
C ARG A 301 4.48 15.59 -15.86
N ASP A 302 3.89 14.62 -16.55
CA ASP A 302 3.77 13.24 -16.09
C ASP A 302 4.80 12.37 -16.82
N VAL A 303 5.54 11.61 -16.03
CA VAL A 303 6.60 10.71 -16.50
C VAL A 303 6.29 9.32 -16.01
N ALA A 304 6.42 8.33 -16.90
CA ALA A 304 6.34 6.92 -16.53
C ALA A 304 7.68 6.24 -16.77
N PHE A 305 8.13 5.48 -15.78
CA PHE A 305 9.17 4.47 -15.91
C PHE A 305 8.53 3.11 -15.71
N LEU A 306 8.53 2.30 -16.77
CA LEU A 306 7.95 0.96 -16.74
C LEU A 306 9.02 -0.08 -16.38
N GLY A 307 8.92 -0.62 -15.18
CA GLY A 307 9.90 -1.57 -14.64
C GLY A 307 9.78 -1.72 -13.14
N ASP A 308 10.71 -2.50 -12.58
CA ASP A 308 10.82 -2.72 -11.14
C ASP A 308 11.10 -1.40 -10.39
N ALA A 309 10.54 -1.28 -9.19
CA ALA A 309 10.68 -0.08 -8.38
C ALA A 309 12.13 0.20 -7.99
N ASP A 310 12.87 -0.83 -7.58
CA ASP A 310 14.26 -0.70 -7.15
C ASP A 310 15.16 -0.33 -8.33
N GLU A 311 14.89 -0.81 -9.55
CA GLU A 311 15.61 -0.42 -10.76
C GLU A 311 15.36 1.05 -11.14
N GLY A 312 14.11 1.52 -11.03
CA GLY A 312 13.78 2.93 -11.24
C GLY A 312 14.49 3.84 -10.24
N ILE A 313 14.49 3.45 -8.97
CA ILE A 313 15.19 4.17 -7.89
C ILE A 313 16.71 4.16 -8.09
N LYS A 314 17.29 3.02 -8.47
CA LYS A 314 18.72 2.90 -8.76
C LYS A 314 19.15 3.91 -9.82
N LYS A 315 18.41 4.03 -10.93
CA LYS A 315 18.69 5.01 -11.99
C LYS A 315 18.60 6.46 -11.50
N ILE A 316 17.63 6.78 -10.64
CA ILE A 316 17.56 8.12 -10.03
C ILE A 316 18.80 8.37 -9.17
N ALA A 317 19.18 7.40 -8.34
CA ALA A 317 20.35 7.50 -7.47
C ALA A 317 21.65 7.67 -8.27
N GLU A 318 21.85 6.89 -9.34
CA GLU A 318 22.97 7.01 -10.28
C GLU A 318 23.07 8.45 -10.85
N ILE A 319 21.98 8.99 -11.39
CA ILE A 319 21.97 10.33 -12.00
C ILE A 319 22.19 11.44 -10.96
N CYS A 320 21.71 11.24 -9.74
CA CYS A 320 21.92 12.16 -8.62
C CYS A 320 23.31 12.04 -7.98
N GLY A 321 24.08 10.98 -8.30
CA GLY A 321 25.36 10.67 -7.66
C GLY A 321 25.20 10.15 -6.22
N TRP A 322 24.11 9.43 -5.94
CA TRP A 322 23.72 8.93 -4.61
C TRP A 322 23.79 7.41 -4.48
N GLU A 323 24.19 6.68 -5.53
CA GLU A 323 24.19 5.22 -5.56
C GLU A 323 25.01 4.61 -4.41
N ASP A 324 26.29 4.98 -4.30
CA ASP A 324 27.19 4.46 -3.24
C ASP A 324 26.65 4.75 -1.82
N GLU A 325 26.05 5.92 -1.61
CA GLU A 325 25.48 6.32 -0.33
C GLU A 325 24.23 5.49 0.01
N LEU A 326 23.37 5.25 -0.98
CA LEU A 326 22.15 4.46 -0.84
C LEU A 326 22.47 2.97 -0.57
N GLU A 327 23.37 2.38 -1.36
CA GLU A 327 23.76 0.98 -1.19
C GLU A 327 24.44 0.77 0.16
N LYS A 328 25.37 1.65 0.55
CA LYS A 328 26.02 1.58 1.86
C LYS A 328 25.03 1.67 3.01
N MET A 329 24.08 2.62 2.95
CA MET A 329 23.03 2.77 3.97
C MET A 329 22.22 1.48 4.11
N MET A 330 21.85 0.86 2.99
CA MET A 330 21.08 -0.38 2.97
C MET A 330 21.89 -1.56 3.52
N GLU A 331 23.13 -1.75 3.08
CA GLU A 331 24.01 -2.84 3.51
C GLU A 331 24.29 -2.80 5.02
N GLU A 332 24.67 -1.62 5.53
CA GLU A 332 24.96 -1.42 6.95
C GLU A 332 23.72 -1.69 7.81
N HIS A 333 22.55 -1.18 7.40
CA HIS A 333 21.34 -1.36 8.17
C HIS A 333 20.78 -2.78 8.08
N HIS A 334 20.86 -3.45 6.92
CA HIS A 334 20.54 -4.87 6.79
C HIS A 334 21.41 -5.74 7.70
N ALA A 335 22.69 -5.42 7.85
CA ALA A 335 23.57 -6.14 8.77
C ALA A 335 23.10 -6.02 10.23
N VAL A 336 22.67 -4.83 10.65
CA VAL A 336 22.09 -4.59 11.99
C VAL A 336 20.81 -5.41 12.17
N LEU A 337 19.85 -5.30 11.25
CA LEU A 337 18.57 -6.02 11.33
C LEU A 337 18.74 -7.54 11.37
N LYS A 338 19.65 -8.09 10.56
CA LYS A 338 19.97 -9.53 10.59
C LYS A 338 20.55 -9.97 11.92
N ALA A 339 21.42 -9.15 12.52
CA ALA A 339 22.00 -9.44 13.84
C ALA A 339 20.95 -9.38 14.96
N GLU A 340 20.06 -8.39 14.94
CA GLU A 340 18.95 -8.26 15.88
C GLU A 340 17.99 -9.45 15.77
N HIS A 341 17.59 -9.82 14.55
CA HIS A 341 16.73 -10.98 14.31
C HIS A 341 17.37 -12.28 14.80
N ALA A 342 18.67 -12.49 14.52
CA ALA A 342 19.41 -13.65 15.05
C ALA A 342 19.48 -13.66 16.59
N SER A 343 19.54 -12.49 17.24
CA SER A 343 19.47 -12.38 18.70
C SER A 343 18.09 -12.75 19.25
N LEU A 344 17.02 -12.31 18.59
CA LEU A 344 15.64 -12.63 18.98
C LEU A 344 15.33 -14.12 18.88
N LEU A 345 15.77 -14.78 17.80
CA LEU A 345 15.61 -16.24 17.64
C LEU A 345 16.32 -17.00 18.77
N ARG A 346 17.56 -16.62 19.10
CA ARG A 346 18.31 -17.23 20.22
C ARG A 346 17.62 -17.06 21.58
N LYS A 347 16.85 -15.98 21.78
CA LYS A 347 16.09 -15.75 23.01
C LYS A 347 14.80 -16.57 23.07
N GLN A 348 14.19 -16.86 21.92
CA GLN A 348 12.99 -17.70 21.81
C GLN A 348 13.33 -19.19 21.97
N ASP A 349 14.52 -19.62 21.53
CA ASP A 349 15.03 -20.99 21.69
C ASP A 349 15.70 -21.23 23.06
N ALA A 350 15.84 -20.20 23.90
CA ALA A 350 16.39 -20.37 25.24
C ALA A 350 15.36 -21.13 26.10
N PRO A 351 15.73 -22.26 26.73
CA PRO A 351 14.80 -22.97 27.59
C PRO A 351 14.33 -22.03 28.70
N GLU A 352 13.00 -21.86 28.82
CA GLU A 352 12.41 -21.18 29.96
C GLU A 352 13.03 -21.78 31.23
N ALA A 353 13.63 -20.94 32.07
CA ALA A 353 14.13 -21.37 33.36
C ALA A 353 12.94 -21.88 34.17
N GLN A 354 12.73 -23.20 34.12
CA GLN A 354 11.70 -23.89 34.87
C GLN A 354 11.92 -23.59 36.36
N THR A 355 10.99 -22.86 36.96
CA THR A 355 10.80 -22.93 38.41
C THR A 355 10.54 -24.38 38.76
N GLU A 356 11.47 -24.96 39.50
CA GLU A 356 11.50 -26.37 39.89
C GLU A 356 10.14 -26.83 40.46
N VAL A 357 9.51 -27.77 39.76
CA VAL A 357 8.58 -28.72 40.37
C VAL A 357 9.14 -30.11 40.12
N GLN A 358 9.54 -30.75 41.21
CA GLN A 358 10.10 -32.11 41.24
C GLN A 358 9.08 -33.13 40.75
N GLY A 359 9.49 -34.05 39.87
CA GLY A 359 8.83 -35.35 39.74
C GLY A 359 8.82 -36.01 38.36
N THR A 360 9.64 -37.05 38.24
CA THR A 360 9.46 -38.31 37.47
C THR A 360 9.76 -38.39 35.96
N ASP A 361 10.82 -39.17 35.71
CA ASP A 361 11.12 -40.17 34.66
C ASP A 361 11.22 -39.81 33.14
N PRO A 362 12.35 -40.12 32.47
CA PRO A 362 12.58 -39.81 31.06
C PRO A 362 12.32 -41.05 30.17
N SER A 363 11.48 -40.90 29.15
CA SER A 363 11.39 -41.86 28.04
C SER A 363 10.80 -41.19 26.81
N SER A 364 11.49 -41.35 25.68
CA SER A 364 11.15 -40.95 24.29
C SER A 364 11.50 -39.51 23.86
N ALA A 365 12.80 -39.25 23.71
CA ALA A 365 13.32 -38.22 22.83
C ALA A 365 13.83 -38.89 21.56
N GLU A 366 13.04 -38.87 20.48
CA GLU A 366 13.52 -39.10 19.11
C GLU A 366 12.39 -38.77 18.13
N THR A 367 12.59 -37.69 17.35
CA THR A 367 12.03 -37.31 16.02
C THR A 367 11.55 -35.86 15.94
N ALA A 368 12.49 -34.94 15.73
CA ALA A 368 12.20 -33.56 15.32
C ALA A 368 13.33 -32.96 14.47
N GLN A 369 13.82 -33.70 13.46
CA GLN A 369 14.85 -33.21 12.55
C GLN A 369 14.61 -33.48 11.05
N GLU A 370 13.38 -33.77 10.61
CA GLU A 370 13.11 -34.06 9.19
C GLU A 370 12.05 -33.19 8.48
N VAL A 371 11.48 -32.14 9.09
CA VAL A 371 10.39 -31.37 8.42
C VAL A 371 10.85 -30.03 7.82
N ALA A 372 12.13 -29.64 7.96
CA ALA A 372 12.64 -28.38 7.41
C ALA A 372 13.24 -28.49 5.98
N ALA A 373 13.18 -29.67 5.35
CA ALA A 373 13.82 -29.91 4.05
C ALA A 373 12.84 -30.02 2.85
N ASP A 374 11.52 -29.99 3.05
CA ASP A 374 10.57 -30.37 1.99
C ASP A 374 9.79 -29.21 1.34
N VAL A 375 9.91 -27.98 1.84
CA VAL A 375 9.30 -26.80 1.18
C VAL A 375 10.24 -26.17 0.13
N GLY A 376 11.54 -26.46 0.19
CA GLY A 376 12.54 -25.92 -0.74
C GLY A 376 12.70 -26.69 -2.07
N LYS A 377 12.06 -27.86 -2.21
CA LYS A 377 12.27 -28.73 -3.39
C LYS A 377 11.15 -28.64 -4.44
N ALA A 378 9.97 -28.13 -4.09
CA ALA A 378 8.84 -28.03 -5.02
C ALA A 378 8.94 -26.90 -6.06
N VAL A 379 9.97 -26.04 -6.02
CA VAL A 379 10.13 -24.89 -6.95
C VAL A 379 11.16 -25.17 -8.06
N LYS A 380 11.80 -26.35 -8.10
CA LYS A 380 12.88 -26.64 -9.07
C LYS A 380 12.55 -27.65 -10.18
N GLU A 381 11.37 -28.26 -10.22
CA GLU A 381 11.05 -29.29 -11.23
C GLU A 381 9.94 -28.94 -12.24
N SER A 382 9.35 -27.74 -12.19
CA SER A 382 8.35 -27.28 -13.17
C SER A 382 8.95 -26.49 -14.35
N LYS A 383 10.16 -26.86 -14.80
CA LYS A 383 10.78 -26.35 -16.03
C LYS A 383 11.34 -27.45 -16.93
N THR A 384 10.55 -28.49 -17.21
CA THR A 384 10.73 -29.35 -18.39
C THR A 384 9.46 -30.14 -18.67
N GLY A 385 8.89 -30.01 -19.88
CA GLY A 385 7.96 -31.02 -20.41
C GLY A 385 6.69 -30.47 -21.05
N ALA A 386 6.62 -30.57 -22.37
CA ALA A 386 5.53 -30.12 -23.23
C ALA A 386 4.43 -31.19 -23.43
N THR A 387 3.23 -30.70 -23.81
CA THR A 387 2.19 -31.30 -24.69
C THR A 387 1.62 -32.70 -24.42
N THR A 388 0.28 -32.80 -24.31
CA THR A 388 -0.62 -33.58 -25.19
C THR A 388 -2.10 -33.45 -24.78
N ASP A 389 -2.99 -33.48 -25.77
CA ASP A 389 -4.46 -33.48 -25.70
C ASP A 389 -5.07 -34.73 -25.02
N ALA A 390 -6.24 -34.58 -24.37
CA ALA A 390 -7.45 -35.40 -24.58
C ALA A 390 -8.57 -35.14 -23.54
N ASP A 391 -9.65 -34.52 -24.01
CA ASP A 391 -11.08 -34.89 -23.95
C ASP A 391 -11.73 -35.64 -22.75
N LYS A 392 -12.94 -35.13 -22.41
CA LYS A 392 -14.17 -35.75 -21.82
C LYS A 392 -14.48 -35.81 -20.30
N THR A 393 -15.56 -35.06 -20.00
CA THR A 393 -16.86 -35.45 -19.36
C THR A 393 -17.05 -35.47 -17.84
N GLY A 394 -18.15 -34.81 -17.42
CA GLY A 394 -18.95 -35.04 -16.20
C GLY A 394 -18.52 -34.17 -15.01
N GLU A 395 -19.36 -33.55 -14.19
CA GLU A 395 -20.81 -33.47 -14.07
C GLU A 395 -21.10 -32.23 -13.20
N LYS A 396 -22.24 -31.57 -13.41
CA LYS A 396 -22.68 -30.37 -12.68
C LYS A 396 -23.20 -30.74 -11.29
N GLU A 397 -22.70 -30.08 -10.24
CA GLU A 397 -23.48 -29.81 -9.03
C GLU A 397 -23.61 -28.31 -8.79
N THR A 398 -24.85 -27.85 -8.74
CA THR A 398 -25.25 -26.46 -8.57
C THR A 398 -25.31 -26.10 -7.09
N ALA A 399 -24.31 -25.36 -6.58
CA ALA A 399 -24.42 -24.63 -5.33
C ALA A 399 -25.06 -23.25 -5.59
N LYS A 400 -26.08 -22.92 -4.80
CA LYS A 400 -26.83 -21.66 -4.85
C LYS A 400 -25.89 -20.48 -4.53
N ALA A 401 -25.58 -19.68 -5.55
CA ALA A 401 -24.88 -18.41 -5.37
C ALA A 401 -25.78 -17.42 -4.61
N LEU A 402 -25.32 -16.96 -3.45
CA LEU A 402 -25.81 -15.74 -2.82
C LEU A 402 -25.21 -14.57 -3.60
N THR A 403 -26.06 -13.79 -4.26
CA THR A 403 -25.67 -12.57 -4.96
C THR A 403 -25.15 -11.53 -3.96
N PRO A 404 -24.01 -10.87 -4.22
CA PRO A 404 -23.55 -9.76 -3.39
C PRO A 404 -24.57 -8.61 -3.42
N PRO A 405 -24.70 -7.82 -2.34
CA PRO A 405 -25.53 -6.62 -2.37
C PRO A 405 -24.96 -5.64 -3.40
N SER A 406 -25.82 -5.19 -4.32
CA SER A 406 -25.48 -4.17 -5.32
C SER A 406 -25.00 -2.87 -4.66
N ALA A 407 -24.04 -2.19 -5.28
CA ALA A 407 -23.44 -0.89 -4.92
C ALA A 407 -24.42 0.30 -4.69
N SER A 408 -25.73 0.05 -4.68
CA SER A 408 -26.79 1.04 -4.53
C SER A 408 -26.89 1.65 -3.12
N SER A 409 -26.41 1.00 -2.04
CA SER A 409 -26.51 1.58 -0.70
C SER A 409 -25.36 2.52 -0.36
N ALA A 410 -24.19 2.35 -0.99
CA ALA A 410 -23.03 3.23 -0.83
C ALA A 410 -23.24 4.59 -1.54
N ALA A 411 -23.89 4.59 -2.71
CA ALA A 411 -24.20 5.81 -3.46
C ALA A 411 -25.15 6.77 -2.72
N ALA A 412 -26.04 6.24 -1.88
CA ALA A 412 -26.98 7.04 -1.10
C ALA A 412 -26.28 7.82 0.04
N GLU A 413 -25.24 7.24 0.66
CA GLU A 413 -24.44 7.92 1.69
C GLU A 413 -23.40 8.87 1.09
N GLU A 414 -22.87 8.58 -0.10
CA GLU A 414 -21.96 9.47 -0.84
C GLU A 414 -22.62 10.81 -1.21
N THR A 415 -23.90 10.78 -1.58
CA THR A 415 -24.65 11.98 -1.96
C THR A 415 -24.92 12.89 -0.74
N ASP A 416 -25.14 12.31 0.45
CA ASP A 416 -25.37 13.07 1.68
C ASP A 416 -24.07 13.68 2.25
N LEU A 417 -22.94 12.97 2.11
CA LEU A 417 -21.63 13.48 2.54
C LEU A 417 -21.07 14.57 1.61
N ALA A 418 -21.27 14.44 0.29
CA ALA A 418 -20.91 15.47 -0.68
C ALA A 418 -21.70 16.78 -0.47
N ASN A 419 -23.00 16.68 -0.15
CA ASN A 419 -23.83 17.85 0.17
C ASN A 419 -23.41 18.52 1.50
N LYS A 420 -23.06 17.74 2.53
CA LYS A 420 -22.54 18.27 3.80
C LYS A 420 -21.18 18.97 3.65
N LEU A 421 -20.33 18.52 2.72
CA LEU A 421 -19.04 19.17 2.42
C LEU A 421 -19.21 20.45 1.59
N ALA A 422 -20.23 20.53 0.72
CA ALA A 422 -20.58 21.74 -0.02
C ALA A 422 -21.12 22.85 0.91
N ASP A 423 -21.92 22.51 1.92
CA ASP A 423 -22.46 23.48 2.87
C ASP A 423 -21.39 24.11 3.78
N LEU A 424 -20.33 23.37 4.13
CA LEU A 424 -19.20 23.88 4.91
C LEU A 424 -18.30 24.85 4.09
N THR A 425 -18.28 24.71 2.76
CA THR A 425 -17.54 25.63 1.87
C THR A 425 -18.31 26.91 1.56
N VAL A 426 -19.64 26.92 1.69
CA VAL A 426 -20.46 28.14 1.59
C VAL A 426 -20.44 28.93 2.91
N ALA A 427 -20.47 28.26 4.07
CA ALA A 427 -20.44 28.91 5.38
C ALA A 427 -19.10 29.60 5.72
N SER A 428 -18.00 29.20 5.08
CA SER A 428 -16.68 29.83 5.22
C SER A 428 -16.47 31.06 4.34
N LYS A 429 -17.26 31.23 3.27
CA LYS A 429 -17.22 32.43 2.40
C LYS A 429 -18.09 33.59 2.90
N SER A 430 -19.05 33.35 3.79
CA SER A 430 -19.92 34.41 4.34
C SER A 430 -19.37 35.12 5.58
N LYS A 431 -18.29 34.61 6.19
CA LYS A 431 -17.64 35.22 7.37
C LYS A 431 -16.44 36.12 7.07
N GLY A 432 -16.10 36.35 5.80
CA GLY A 432 -14.95 37.16 5.37
C GLY A 432 -15.27 38.59 4.89
N ALA A 433 -16.52 39.06 5.04
CA ALA A 433 -16.94 40.38 4.54
C ALA A 433 -17.68 41.19 5.62
N SER A 434 -17.05 41.38 6.78
CA SER A 434 -17.32 42.48 7.72
C SER A 434 -16.25 42.49 8.80
N GLY A 435 -15.33 43.45 8.73
CA GLY A 435 -14.22 43.63 9.66
C GLY A 435 -13.12 44.47 9.03
#